data_AF-A0AA42SED8-F1
#
_entry.id   AF-A0AA42SED8-F1
#
_cell.length_a   1.000
_cell.length_b   1.000
_cell.length_c   1.000
_cell.angle_alpha   90.00
_cell.angle_beta   90.00
_cell.angle_gamma   90.00
#
_symmetry.space_group_name_H-M   'P 1'
#
loop_
_entity.id
_entity.type
_entity.pdbx_description
1 polymer ?
#
loop_
_entity_poly.entity_id
_entity_poly.type
_entity_poly.pdbx_seq_one_letter_code
_entity_poly.pdbx_strand_id
1 'polypeptide(L)'
;MNTSKQTAKTVINLHGANALNGMFKKRPSDSRYMAISKNKCASIFYKNVQGVLYADYRNGKGWEKAQQISVGDLEKDLHGVSFMLCELDDLEAELSNHPLDELQCNGGPLVELKGRIDAQFARVSLRRDAEGDPNGYWAGSHEAYEIVLNMIRDIDSPQKRA
;
A
#
# COMPACT_ATOMS: atom_id res chain seq x y z
N MET A 1 23.43 -6.79 -4.21
CA MET A 1 22.69 -7.50 -3.15
C MET A 1 22.68 -6.64 -1.90
N ASN A 2 21.62 -5.84 -1.72
CA ASN A 2 21.28 -5.06 -0.50
C ASN A 2 19.94 -4.31 -0.64
N THR A 3 19.14 -4.63 -1.67
CA THR A 3 18.00 -3.83 -2.13
C THR A 3 16.81 -3.88 -1.18
N SER A 4 16.44 -5.07 -0.66
CA SER A 4 15.27 -5.21 0.22
C SER A 4 15.42 -4.45 1.55
N LYS A 5 16.56 -4.61 2.25
CA LYS A 5 16.87 -3.84 3.47
C LYS A 5 16.92 -2.33 3.21
N GLN A 6 17.49 -1.90 2.09
CA GLN A 6 17.50 -0.49 1.73
C GLN A 6 16.08 0.03 1.48
N THR A 7 15.21 -0.78 0.87
CA THR A 7 13.79 -0.43 0.69
C THR A 7 13.09 -0.30 2.04
N ALA A 8 13.28 -1.24 2.97
CA ALA A 8 12.69 -1.16 4.32
C ALA A 8 13.09 0.14 5.03
N LYS A 9 14.38 0.50 5.02
CA LYS A 9 14.86 1.78 5.56
C LYS A 9 14.23 2.98 4.88
N THR A 10 14.13 2.94 3.55
CA THR A 10 13.52 4.03 2.77
C THR A 10 12.05 4.22 3.15
N VAL A 11 11.30 3.12 3.27
CA VAL A 11 9.89 3.15 3.67
C VAL A 11 9.75 3.70 5.10
N ILE A 12 10.62 3.28 6.04
CA ILE A 12 10.63 3.78 7.42
C ILE A 12 10.89 5.29 7.44
N ASN A 13 11.83 5.78 6.64
CA ASN A 13 12.09 7.21 6.54
C ASN A 13 10.93 8.01 5.94
N LEU A 14 10.14 7.40 5.04
CA LEU A 14 9.00 8.08 4.40
C LEU A 14 7.77 8.16 5.31
N HIS A 15 7.46 7.10 6.05
CA HIS A 15 6.20 6.99 6.80
C HIS A 15 6.35 7.01 8.32
N GLY A 16 7.58 6.87 8.81
CA GLY A 16 7.87 6.69 10.23
C GLY A 16 7.62 5.26 10.72
N ALA A 17 8.40 4.83 11.72
CA ALA A 17 8.36 3.46 12.25
C ALA A 17 7.01 3.10 12.89
N ASN A 18 6.33 4.04 13.55
CA ASN A 18 5.07 3.76 14.25
C ASN A 18 3.92 3.39 13.31
N ALA A 19 3.71 4.21 12.27
CA ALA A 19 2.64 3.97 11.30
C ALA A 19 2.84 2.62 10.60
N LEU A 20 4.09 2.34 10.22
CA LEU A 20 4.48 1.07 9.62
C LEU A 20 4.28 -0.10 10.58
N ASN A 21 4.66 0.04 11.85
CA ASN A 21 4.46 -1.00 12.85
C ASN A 21 2.95 -1.28 13.08
N GLY A 22 2.12 -0.23 13.07
CA GLY A 22 0.66 -0.36 13.12
C GLY A 22 0.09 -1.15 11.94
N MET A 23 0.57 -0.89 10.73
CA MET A 23 0.18 -1.67 9.54
C MET A 23 0.73 -3.11 9.57
N PHE A 24 1.99 -3.27 9.97
CA PHE A 24 2.70 -4.54 10.06
C PHE A 24 2.05 -5.50 11.06
N LYS A 25 1.61 -5.00 12.22
CA LYS A 25 0.86 -5.79 13.22
C LYS A 25 -0.51 -6.26 12.74
N LYS A 26 -1.11 -5.53 11.78
CA LYS A 26 -2.40 -5.88 11.18
C LYS A 26 -2.26 -6.81 9.96
N ARG A 27 -1.05 -7.30 9.64
CA ARG A 27 -0.81 -8.16 8.46
C ARG A 27 -1.65 -9.45 8.50
N PRO A 28 -2.17 -9.92 7.36
CA PRO A 28 -2.73 -11.26 7.27
C PRO A 28 -1.68 -12.33 7.60
N SER A 29 -2.10 -13.46 8.18
CA SER A 29 -1.24 -14.63 8.34
C SER A 29 -0.69 -15.08 7.00
N ASP A 30 0.53 -15.62 6.98
CA ASP A 30 1.21 -16.13 5.79
C ASP A 30 1.66 -15.07 4.77
N SER A 31 1.53 -13.78 5.11
CA SER A 31 2.12 -12.71 4.30
C SER A 31 3.63 -12.85 4.28
N ARG A 32 4.23 -12.73 3.09
CA ARG A 32 5.68 -12.73 2.89
C ARG A 32 6.23 -11.36 2.49
N TYR A 33 5.44 -10.60 1.74
CA TYR A 33 5.82 -9.27 1.29
C TYR A 33 4.74 -8.25 1.64
N MET A 34 5.16 -7.00 1.75
CA MET A 34 4.29 -5.85 1.92
C MET A 34 4.71 -4.79 0.91
N ALA A 35 3.81 -4.47 -0.01
CA ALA A 35 3.98 -3.33 -0.90
C ALA A 35 3.44 -2.08 -0.21
N ILE A 36 4.25 -1.01 -0.15
CA ILE A 36 3.94 0.21 0.58
C ILE A 36 4.05 1.39 -0.38
N SER A 37 3.05 2.26 -0.41
CA SER A 37 3.06 3.42 -1.30
C SER A 37 4.18 4.39 -0.90
N LYS A 38 4.89 4.96 -1.87
CA LYS A 38 5.91 6.01 -1.64
C LYS A 38 5.30 7.31 -1.10
N ASN A 39 4.06 7.59 -1.51
CA ASN A 39 3.43 8.89 -1.33
C ASN A 39 2.39 8.89 -0.22
N LYS A 40 1.93 7.71 0.21
CA LYS A 40 0.77 7.54 1.10
C LYS A 40 1.00 6.38 2.07
N CYS A 41 0.39 6.41 3.25
CA CYS A 41 0.49 5.31 4.22
C CYS A 41 -0.52 4.19 3.87
N ALA A 42 -0.33 3.57 2.70
CA ALA A 42 -1.18 2.49 2.18
C ALA A 42 -0.32 1.25 1.90
N SER A 43 -0.91 0.07 2.12
CA SER A 43 -0.21 -1.20 1.99
C SER A 43 -1.02 -2.31 1.33
N ILE A 44 -0.36 -3.13 0.52
CA ILE A 44 -0.90 -4.38 -0.03
C ILE A 44 -0.02 -5.53 0.47
N PHE A 45 -0.62 -6.61 0.96
CA PHE A 45 0.13 -7.77 1.42
C PHE A 45 0.19 -8.82 0.34
N TYR A 46 1.32 -9.51 0.22
CA TYR A 46 1.50 -10.58 -0.75
C TYR A 46 2.04 -11.84 -0.08
N LYS A 47 1.61 -12.99 -0.62
CA LYS A 47 2.22 -14.28 -0.34
C LYS A 47 2.54 -15.02 -1.63
N ASN A 48 3.51 -15.91 -1.57
CA ASN A 48 3.83 -16.83 -2.66
C ASN A 48 3.57 -18.26 -2.20
N VAL A 49 2.70 -18.97 -2.89
CA VAL A 49 2.39 -20.37 -2.64
C VAL A 49 2.67 -21.14 -3.92
N GLN A 50 3.69 -22.01 -3.89
CA GLN A 50 4.07 -22.87 -5.02
C GLN A 50 4.28 -22.11 -6.35
N GLY A 51 4.88 -20.91 -6.28
CA GLY A 51 5.12 -20.08 -7.46
C GLY A 51 3.94 -19.22 -7.89
N VAL A 52 2.81 -19.27 -7.19
CA VAL A 52 1.65 -18.41 -7.43
C VAL A 52 1.61 -17.28 -6.41
N LEU A 53 1.55 -16.05 -6.90
CA LEU A 53 1.38 -14.86 -6.06
C LEU A 53 -0.10 -14.63 -5.72
N TYR A 54 -0.34 -14.30 -4.46
CA TYR A 54 -1.64 -13.86 -3.97
C TYR A 54 -1.47 -12.51 -3.28
N ALA A 55 -2.49 -11.66 -3.40
CA ALA A 55 -2.54 -10.33 -2.83
C ALA A 55 -3.75 -10.20 -1.90
N ASP A 56 -3.54 -9.61 -0.73
CA ASP A 56 -4.60 -9.13 0.15
C ASP A 56 -4.58 -7.59 0.12
N TYR A 57 -5.62 -7.04 -0.51
CA TYR A 57 -5.82 -5.60 -0.70
C TYR A 57 -6.54 -4.92 0.48
N ARG A 58 -6.73 -5.63 1.61
CA ARG A 58 -7.42 -5.13 2.80
C ARG A 58 -8.85 -4.66 2.55
N ASN A 59 -9.51 -5.26 1.56
CA ASN A 59 -10.89 -4.97 1.15
C ASN A 59 -11.93 -5.90 1.78
N GLY A 60 -11.52 -6.75 2.73
CA GLY A 60 -12.38 -7.75 3.38
C GLY A 60 -12.63 -9.02 2.54
N LYS A 61 -12.06 -9.13 1.33
CA LYS A 61 -12.16 -10.34 0.49
C LYS A 61 -11.04 -11.35 0.72
N GLY A 62 -10.01 -10.96 1.47
CA GLY A 62 -8.85 -11.80 1.78
C GLY A 62 -7.91 -11.98 0.59
N TRP A 63 -7.33 -13.17 0.47
CA TRP A 63 -6.33 -13.49 -0.54
C TRP A 63 -6.94 -13.66 -1.94
N GLU A 64 -6.61 -12.76 -2.86
CA GLU A 64 -6.94 -12.86 -4.28
C GLU A 64 -5.70 -13.27 -5.07
N LYS A 65 -5.87 -14.14 -6.09
CA LYS A 65 -4.75 -14.50 -6.98
C LYS A 65 -4.26 -13.23 -7.70
N ALA A 66 -2.97 -12.96 -7.58
CA ALA A 66 -2.32 -11.86 -8.30
C ALA A 66 -2.10 -12.26 -9.77
N GLN A 67 -2.06 -11.27 -10.66
CA GLN A 67 -1.83 -11.51 -12.08
C GLN A 67 -0.35 -11.76 -12.39
N GLN A 68 0.54 -11.25 -11.55
CA GLN A 68 1.98 -11.36 -11.71
C GLN A 68 2.46 -12.79 -11.48
N ILE A 69 3.37 -13.21 -12.35
CA ILE A 69 3.89 -14.58 -12.40
C ILE A 69 5.19 -14.68 -11.57
N SER A 70 5.92 -13.57 -11.44
CA SER A 70 7.15 -13.49 -10.65
C SER A 70 7.17 -12.28 -9.72
N VAL A 71 8.05 -12.32 -8.72
CA VAL A 71 8.31 -11.17 -7.82
C VAL A 71 8.88 -9.99 -8.62
N GLY A 72 9.70 -10.24 -9.64
CA GLY A 72 10.25 -9.17 -10.49
C GLY A 72 9.17 -8.44 -11.30
N ASP A 73 8.19 -9.18 -11.84
CA ASP A 73 7.03 -8.56 -12.52
C ASP A 73 6.20 -7.74 -11.54
N LEU A 74 5.99 -8.27 -10.33
CA LEU A 74 5.31 -7.56 -9.25
C LEU A 74 6.02 -6.26 -8.88
N GLU A 75 7.34 -6.28 -8.70
CA GLU A 75 8.12 -5.07 -8.38
C GLU A 75 8.01 -4.03 -9.49
N LYS A 76 8.07 -4.44 -10.76
CA LYS A 76 7.96 -3.53 -11.91
C LYS A 76 6.58 -2.86 -11.95
N ASP A 77 5.51 -3.62 -11.79
CA ASP A 77 4.14 -3.10 -11.78
C ASP A 77 3.91 -2.16 -10.60
N LEU A 78 4.34 -2.57 -9.40
CA LEU A 78 4.27 -1.74 -8.19
C LEU A 78 5.04 -0.44 -8.34
N HIS A 79 6.22 -0.47 -8.96
CA HIS A 79 7.00 0.74 -9.20
C HIS A 79 6.24 1.73 -10.10
N GLY A 80 5.55 1.24 -11.13
CA GLY A 80 4.71 2.05 -12.02
C GLY A 80 3.61 2.83 -11.30
N VAL A 81 3.07 2.27 -10.21
CA VAL A 81 2.05 2.91 -9.37
C VAL A 81 2.60 3.52 -8.07
N SER A 82 3.91 3.77 -8.01
CA SER A 82 4.59 4.38 -6.85
C SER A 82 4.47 3.58 -5.56
N PHE A 83 4.55 2.25 -5.64
CA PHE A 83 4.71 1.35 -4.50
C PHE A 83 6.14 0.81 -4.43
N MET A 84 6.57 0.46 -3.23
CA MET A 84 7.82 -0.24 -2.96
C MET A 84 7.50 -1.56 -2.29
N LEU A 85 8.02 -2.65 -2.84
CA LEU A 85 7.87 -3.98 -2.25
C LEU A 85 8.95 -4.19 -1.18
N CYS A 86 8.53 -4.59 0.01
CA CYS A 86 9.41 -5.00 1.10
C CYS A 86 9.16 -6.47 1.46
N GLU A 87 10.24 -7.21 1.71
CA GLU A 87 10.13 -8.45 2.47
C GLU A 87 9.78 -8.14 3.92
N LEU A 88 8.83 -8.89 4.47
CA LEU A 88 8.33 -8.65 5.82
C LEU A 88 9.40 -8.93 6.88
N ASP A 89 10.25 -9.93 6.69
CA ASP A 89 11.33 -10.27 7.63
C ASP A 89 12.37 -9.15 7.71
N ASP A 90 12.74 -8.56 6.57
CA ASP A 90 13.64 -7.40 6.54
C ASP A 90 12.99 -6.16 7.15
N LEU A 91 11.70 -5.93 6.88
CA LEU A 91 10.97 -4.81 7.47
C LEU A 91 10.83 -4.98 9.00
N GLU A 92 10.59 -6.19 9.49
CA GLU A 92 10.52 -6.50 10.93
C GLU A 92 11.85 -6.26 11.63
N ALA A 93 12.94 -6.71 11.00
CA ALA A 93 14.28 -6.49 11.51
C ALA A 93 14.62 -4.99 11.60
N GLU A 94 14.32 -4.21 10.55
CA GLU A 94 14.56 -2.77 10.56
C GLU A 94 13.64 -2.05 11.55
N LEU A 95 12.34 -2.37 11.60
CA LEU A 95 11.42 -1.78 12.59
C LEU A 95 11.85 -2.03 14.03
N SER A 96 12.48 -3.18 14.31
CA SER A 96 13.01 -3.50 15.64
C SER A 96 14.25 -2.69 16.01
N ASN A 97 15.00 -2.19 15.01
CA ASN A 97 16.19 -1.36 15.20
C ASN A 97 15.86 0.14 15.34
N HIS A 98 14.64 0.55 14.97
CA HIS A 98 14.18 1.92 15.14
C HIS A 98 13.42 2.06 16.46
N PRO A 99 13.84 2.95 17.38
CA PRO A 99 13.02 3.26 18.54
C PRO A 99 11.67 3.75 18.05
N LEU A 100 10.60 3.13 18.52
CA LEU A 100 9.25 3.63 18.32
C LEU A 100 9.17 4.94 19.11
N ASP A 101 9.44 6.07 18.46
CA ASP A 101 9.18 7.38 19.06
C ASP A 101 7.75 7.38 19.59
N GLU A 102 7.45 7.97 20.75
CA GLU A 102 6.08 8.07 21.26
C GLU A 102 5.23 9.07 20.46
N LEU A 103 5.28 9.04 19.12
CA LEU A 103 4.26 9.64 18.30
C LEU A 103 3.12 8.64 18.20
N GLN A 104 2.14 8.83 19.09
CA GLN A 104 0.80 8.28 18.96
C GLN A 104 0.43 8.23 17.49
N CYS A 105 0.04 7.04 17.02
CA CYS A 105 -0.56 6.88 15.71
C CYS A 105 -1.93 7.59 15.78
N ASN A 106 -1.93 8.91 15.76
CA ASN A 106 -3.11 9.79 15.74
C ASN A 106 -3.71 9.81 14.34
N GLY A 107 -3.74 8.65 13.69
CA GLY A 107 -4.55 8.45 12.51
C GLY A 107 -5.97 8.25 12.99
N GLY A 108 -6.72 9.34 13.17
CA GLY A 108 -8.16 9.26 13.38
C GLY A 108 -8.83 8.44 12.26
N PRO A 109 -10.10 8.07 12.40
CA PRO A 109 -10.82 7.22 11.43
C PRO A 109 -10.66 7.65 9.96
N LEU A 110 -10.49 8.95 9.70
CA LEU A 110 -10.27 9.52 8.38
C LEU A 110 -8.91 9.12 7.76
N VAL A 111 -7.84 9.04 8.55
CA VAL A 111 -6.50 8.63 8.08
C VAL A 111 -6.50 7.14 7.71
N GLU A 112 -7.18 6.31 8.51
CA GLU A 112 -7.34 4.89 8.20
C GLU A 112 -8.20 4.69 6.93
N LEU A 113 -9.30 5.44 6.81
CA LEU A 113 -10.16 5.42 5.63
C LEU A 113 -9.38 5.84 4.37
N LYS A 114 -8.60 6.92 4.45
CA LYS A 114 -7.74 7.41 3.38
C LYS A 114 -6.78 6.32 2.91
N GLY A 115 -6.08 5.66 3.84
CA GLY A 115 -5.16 4.56 3.52
C GLY A 115 -5.85 3.38 2.79
N ARG A 116 -7.10 3.05 3.17
CA ARG A 116 -7.88 1.99 2.50
C ARG A 116 -8.29 2.38 1.08
N ILE A 117 -8.74 3.62 0.88
CA ILE A 117 -9.13 4.13 -0.43
C ILE A 117 -7.92 4.25 -1.34
N ASP A 118 -6.78 4.71 -0.82
CA ASP A 118 -5.52 4.78 -1.55
C ASP A 118 -5.05 3.41 -2.06
N ALA A 119 -5.23 2.35 -1.26
CA ALA A 119 -4.94 0.98 -1.69
C ALA A 119 -5.88 0.50 -2.81
N GLN A 120 -7.18 0.83 -2.74
CA GLN A 120 -8.12 0.50 -3.81
C GLN A 120 -7.84 1.28 -5.09
N PHE A 121 -7.53 2.57 -4.96
CA PHE A 121 -7.12 3.42 -6.08
C PHE A 121 -5.92 2.83 -6.81
N ALA A 122 -4.90 2.38 -6.07
CA ALA A 122 -3.71 1.72 -6.64
C ALA A 122 -4.05 0.41 -7.36
N ARG A 123 -4.86 -0.46 -6.73
CA ARG A 123 -5.36 -1.70 -7.36
C ARG A 123 -6.07 -1.41 -8.68
N VAL A 124 -6.94 -0.42 -8.70
CA VAL A 124 -7.72 -0.08 -9.88
C VAL A 124 -6.86 0.56 -10.96
N SER A 125 -5.89 1.41 -10.59
CA SER A 125 -4.90 1.98 -11.53
C SER A 125 -4.16 0.86 -12.27
N LEU A 126 -3.65 -0.13 -11.54
CA LEU A 126 -2.97 -1.30 -12.12
C LEU A 126 -3.85 -2.04 -13.13
N ARG A 127 -5.13 -2.23 -12.82
CA ARG A 127 -6.07 -2.93 -13.70
C ARG A 127 -6.49 -2.10 -14.92
N ARG A 128 -6.69 -0.79 -14.74
CA ARG A 128 -7.02 0.14 -15.82
C ARG A 128 -5.88 0.19 -16.84
N ASP A 129 -4.65 0.37 -16.36
CA ASP A 129 -3.49 0.52 -17.23
C ASP A 129 -3.20 -0.79 -17.99
N ALA A 130 -3.48 -1.95 -17.38
CA ALA A 130 -3.38 -3.24 -18.03
C ALA A 130 -4.51 -3.50 -19.06
N GLU A 131 -5.74 -3.07 -18.79
CA GLU A 131 -6.87 -3.22 -19.72
C GLU A 131 -6.74 -2.26 -20.92
N GLY A 132 -6.15 -1.08 -20.70
CA GLY A 132 -5.92 -0.09 -21.76
C GLY A 132 -7.19 0.54 -22.33
N ASP A 133 -8.37 0.24 -21.76
CA ASP A 133 -9.65 0.85 -22.12
C ASP A 133 -9.86 2.15 -21.33
N PRO A 134 -9.76 3.32 -21.99
CA PRO A 134 -9.92 4.61 -21.31
C PRO A 134 -11.33 4.86 -20.78
N ASN A 135 -12.35 4.13 -21.27
CA ASN A 135 -13.74 4.26 -20.82
C ASN A 135 -14.25 2.98 -20.13
N GLY A 136 -13.35 2.04 -19.82
CA GLY A 136 -13.68 0.75 -19.25
C GLY A 136 -14.10 0.82 -17.78
N TYR A 137 -14.55 -0.32 -17.24
CA TYR A 137 -14.97 -0.45 -15.84
C TYR A 137 -13.89 0.02 -14.85
N TRP A 138 -12.61 -0.28 -15.13
CA TRP A 138 -11.51 0.13 -14.26
C TRP A 138 -11.20 1.63 -14.36
N ALA A 139 -11.46 2.28 -15.51
CA ALA A 139 -11.34 3.73 -15.64
C ALA A 139 -12.39 4.46 -14.79
N GLY A 140 -13.66 4.06 -14.89
CA GLY A 140 -14.73 4.64 -14.06
C GLY A 140 -14.54 4.36 -12.57
N SER A 141 -14.02 3.17 -12.21
CA SER A 141 -13.67 2.84 -10.83
C SER A 141 -12.50 3.70 -10.32
N HIS A 142 -11.53 4.03 -11.18
CA HIS A 142 -10.38 4.88 -10.83
C HIS A 142 -10.85 6.29 -10.49
N GLU A 143 -11.69 6.87 -11.35
CA GLU A 143 -12.31 8.19 -11.14
C GLU A 143 -13.12 8.23 -9.85
N ALA A 144 -13.92 7.19 -9.57
CA ALA A 144 -14.70 7.13 -8.34
C ALA A 144 -13.81 7.18 -7.08
N TYR A 145 -12.70 6.44 -7.07
CA TYR A 145 -11.75 6.51 -5.95
C TYR A 145 -11.01 7.84 -5.89
N GLU A 146 -10.67 8.45 -7.02
CA GLU A 146 -10.08 9.80 -7.07
C GLU A 146 -11.01 10.85 -6.46
N ILE A 147 -12.31 10.78 -6.77
CA ILE A 147 -13.33 11.66 -6.21
C ILE A 147 -13.38 11.54 -4.68
N VAL A 148 -13.41 10.32 -4.15
CA VAL A 148 -13.43 10.12 -2.69
C VAL A 148 -12.12 10.62 -2.05
N LEU A 149 -10.97 10.45 -2.70
CA LEU A 149 -9.70 11.00 -2.20
C LEU A 149 -9.71 12.53 -2.17
N ASN A 150 -10.31 13.19 -3.15
CA ASN A 150 -10.51 14.64 -3.14
C ASN A 150 -11.45 15.06 -2.01
N MET A 151 -12.56 14.35 -1.79
CA MET A 151 -13.46 14.61 -0.66
C MET A 151 -12.74 14.52 0.68
N ILE A 152 -11.90 13.50 0.86
CA ILE A 152 -11.09 13.37 2.09
C ILE A 152 -10.10 14.52 2.24
N ARG A 153 -9.46 14.94 1.13
CA ARG A 153 -8.53 16.09 1.14
C ARG A 153 -9.23 17.38 1.57
N ASP A 154 -10.45 17.61 1.11
CA ASP A 154 -11.25 18.78 1.48
C ASP A 154 -11.66 18.78 2.96
N ILE A 155 -11.86 17.60 3.56
CA ILE A 155 -12.15 17.45 5.00
C ILE A 155 -10.88 17.68 5.85
N ASP A 156 -9.73 17.18 5.39
CA ASP A 156 -8.45 17.24 6.10
C ASP A 156 -7.77 18.62 5.99
N SER A 157 -8.12 19.37 4.94
CA SER A 157 -7.73 20.76 4.73
C SER A 157 -8.98 21.61 4.58
N PRO A 158 -9.67 21.98 5.68
CA PRO A 158 -10.73 22.96 5.61
C PRO A 158 -10.08 24.26 5.17
N GLN A 159 -10.10 24.55 3.87
CA GLN A 159 -9.76 25.86 3.37
C GLN A 159 -10.55 26.85 4.22
N LYS A 160 -9.84 27.80 4.83
CA LYS A 160 -10.40 29.01 5.42
C LYS A 160 -11.34 29.61 4.37
N ARG A 161 -12.62 29.26 4.45
CA ARG A 161 -13.67 29.97 3.72
C ARG A 161 -13.76 31.31 4.43
N ALA A 162 -13.07 32.29 3.86
CA ALA A 162 -13.24 33.70 4.16
C ALA A 162 -14.67 34.12 3.84
#